data_AF-A0A7J8PKY3-F1
#
_entry.id   AF-A0A7J8PKY3-F1
#
_cell.length_a   1.000
_cell.length_b   1.000
_cell.length_c   1.000
_cell.angle_alpha   90.00
_cell.angle_beta   90.00
_cell.angle_gamma   90.00
#
_symmetry.space_group_name_H-M   'P 1'
#
loop_
_entity.id
_entity.type
_entity.pdbx_description
1 polymer ?
#
loop_
_entity_poly.entity_id
_entity_poly.type
_entity_poly.pdbx_seq_one_letter_code
_entity_poly.pdbx_strand_id
1 'polypeptide(L)'
;MSQQREFQIVGGNNPEQFNDTTFTKIFIGGLAWETQRDTIRRYFEQFGEILEAVVITDKTTGRSKGYGFVTFKDPEAAMRACQNPAPIIDGKRANCNLASLGAQKTPPMISQQGAGRFRPAHGPGLTAPPSYHGSPSAYIQQPACQYSIPYSAYG
;
A
#
# COMPACT_ATOMS: atom_id res chain seq x y z
N MET A 1 27.73 9.99 36.65
CA MET A 1 27.23 8.61 36.58
C MET A 1 25.83 8.65 36.01
N SER A 2 25.69 8.26 34.74
CA SER A 2 24.53 8.50 33.89
C SER A 2 23.34 7.64 34.30
N GLN A 3 22.23 8.29 34.68
CA GLN A 3 20.97 7.60 34.94
C GLN A 3 20.38 7.10 33.62
N GLN A 4 20.01 5.82 33.65
CA GLN A 4 19.52 5.04 32.52
C GLN A 4 18.13 5.52 32.13
N ARG A 5 17.87 5.65 30.83
CA ARG A 5 16.52 5.95 30.30
C ARG A 5 15.62 4.74 30.56
N GLU A 6 14.67 4.92 31.47
CA GLU A 6 13.53 4.04 31.66
C GLU A 6 12.62 4.14 30.42
N PHE A 7 12.63 3.10 29.58
CA PHE A 7 11.58 2.93 28.58
C PHE A 7 10.32 2.46 29.31
N GLN A 8 9.34 3.36 29.42
CA GLN A 8 8.01 3.06 29.95
C GLN A 8 7.35 1.98 29.09
N ILE A 9 7.18 0.78 29.66
CA ILE A 9 6.27 -0.22 29.15
C ILE A 9 4.90 0.06 29.81
N VAL A 10 4.07 0.88 29.16
CA VAL A 10 2.66 1.00 29.53
C VAL A 10 1.95 -0.28 29.08
N GLY A 11 1.89 -1.27 29.97
CA GLY A 11 1.06 -2.47 29.83
C GLY A 11 -0.28 -2.27 30.52
N GLY A 12 -1.26 -1.71 29.80
CA GLY A 12 -2.63 -1.58 30.27
C GLY A 12 -3.29 -2.95 30.49
N ASN A 13 -3.99 -3.10 31.61
CA ASN A 13 -4.82 -4.25 31.93
C ASN A 13 -6.00 -4.36 30.95
N ASN A 14 -6.00 -5.36 30.07
CA ASN A 14 -7.20 -5.83 29.35
C ASN A 14 -7.10 -7.36 29.09
N PRO A 15 -8.20 -8.12 29.20
CA PRO A 15 -8.23 -9.56 29.01
C PRO A 15 -8.23 -9.95 27.52
N GLU A 16 -7.19 -9.57 26.77
CA GLU A 16 -6.93 -10.05 25.39
C GLU A 16 -5.68 -10.96 25.31
N GLN A 17 -5.34 -11.64 26.40
CA GLN A 17 -4.13 -12.48 26.52
C GLN A 17 -4.10 -13.77 25.65
N PHE A 18 -5.03 -13.93 24.69
CA PHE A 18 -4.95 -14.93 23.62
C PHE A 18 -4.85 -14.31 22.21
N ASN A 19 -4.83 -12.98 22.11
CA ASN A 19 -5.03 -12.24 20.86
C ASN A 19 -3.86 -11.30 20.49
N ASP A 20 -2.75 -11.35 21.25
CA ASP A 20 -1.51 -10.65 20.94
C ASP A 20 -0.78 -11.30 19.75
N THR A 21 -1.45 -11.37 18.61
CA THR A 21 -0.84 -11.75 17.33
C THR A 21 0.17 -10.72 16.84
N THR A 22 0.43 -9.68 17.64
CA THR A 22 1.36 -8.59 17.39
C THR A 22 2.76 -9.09 17.01
N PHE A 23 3.23 -10.16 17.66
CA PHE A 23 4.56 -10.75 17.45
C PHE A 23 4.52 -12.10 16.75
N THR A 24 3.34 -12.70 16.55
CA THR A 24 3.20 -14.02 15.90
C THR A 24 2.66 -13.92 14.48
N LYS A 25 2.09 -12.78 14.08
CA LYS A 25 1.51 -12.57 12.75
C LYS A 25 2.45 -11.77 11.86
N ILE A 26 2.68 -12.31 10.67
CA ILE A 26 3.46 -11.68 9.63
C ILE A 26 2.57 -11.26 8.45
N PHE A 27 2.91 -10.13 7.85
CA PHE A 27 2.42 -9.66 6.57
C PHE A 27 3.36 -10.11 5.46
N ILE A 28 2.77 -10.60 4.36
CA ILE A 28 3.50 -11.04 3.18
C ILE A 28 2.93 -10.31 1.95
N GLY A 29 3.70 -9.42 1.34
CA GLY A 29 3.33 -8.68 0.14
C GLY A 29 4.11 -9.12 -1.10
N GLY A 30 3.69 -8.69 -2.29
CA GLY A 30 4.42 -8.95 -3.54
C GLY A 30 4.34 -10.40 -4.03
N LEU A 31 3.34 -11.15 -3.58
CA LEU A 31 3.10 -12.53 -4.02
C LEU A 31 2.62 -12.58 -5.48
N ALA A 32 2.87 -13.70 -6.16
CA ALA A 32 2.26 -13.92 -7.46
C ALA A 32 0.74 -14.07 -7.30
N TRP A 33 -0.03 -13.69 -8.32
CA TRP A 33 -1.50 -13.83 -8.27
C TRP A 33 -1.94 -15.29 -8.20
N GLU A 34 -1.08 -16.19 -8.66
CA GLU A 34 -1.26 -17.64 -8.62
C GLU A 34 -0.88 -18.23 -7.25
N THR A 35 -0.11 -17.49 -6.43
CA THR A 35 0.29 -17.93 -5.10
C THR A 35 -0.94 -17.99 -4.19
N GLN A 36 -1.22 -19.19 -3.68
CA GLN A 36 -2.34 -19.46 -2.78
C GLN A 36 -1.87 -19.70 -1.35
N ARG A 37 -2.85 -19.83 -0.44
CA ARG A 37 -2.60 -20.13 0.98
C ARG A 37 -1.71 -21.37 1.18
N ASP A 38 -1.85 -22.39 0.34
CA ASP A 38 -1.13 -23.66 0.47
C ASP A 38 0.37 -23.45 0.22
N THR A 39 0.73 -22.73 -0.84
CA THR A 39 2.13 -22.43 -1.18
C THR A 39 2.81 -21.60 -0.09
N ILE A 40 2.10 -20.58 0.40
CA ILE A 40 2.60 -19.74 1.50
C ILE A 40 2.79 -20.60 2.74
N ARG A 41 1.79 -21.40 3.12
CA ARG A 41 1.85 -22.27 4.28
C ARG A 41 3.05 -23.20 4.21
N ARG A 42 3.23 -23.93 3.10
CA ARG A 42 4.38 -24.83 2.90
C ARG A 42 5.72 -24.11 3.01
N TYR A 43 5.83 -22.91 2.44
CA TYR A 43 7.04 -22.12 2.51
C TYR A 43 7.36 -21.69 3.93
N PHE A 44 6.35 -21.25 4.69
CA PHE A 44 6.55 -20.72 6.04
C PHE A 44 6.57 -21.78 7.14
N GLU A 45 6.06 -23.00 6.89
CA GLU A 45 6.10 -24.13 7.82
C GLU A 45 7.53 -24.53 8.20
N GLN A 46 8.53 -24.22 7.35
CA GLN A 46 9.94 -24.45 7.68
C GLN A 46 10.45 -23.57 8.83
N PHE A 47 9.79 -22.43 9.10
CA PHE A 47 10.16 -21.52 10.19
C PHE A 47 9.39 -21.81 11.48
N GLY A 48 8.35 -22.65 11.44
CA GLY A 48 7.58 -23.02 12.62
C GLY A 48 6.15 -23.45 12.30
N GLU A 49 5.42 -23.84 13.34
CA GLU A 49 4.03 -24.27 13.23
C GLU A 49 3.11 -23.08 12.90
N ILE A 50 2.31 -23.22 11.84
CA ILE A 50 1.37 -22.19 11.37
C ILE A 50 -0.01 -22.46 11.96
N LEU A 51 -0.58 -21.47 12.64
CA LEU A 51 -1.97 -21.49 13.11
C LEU A 51 -2.93 -21.14 11.97
N GLU A 52 -2.62 -20.10 11.21
CA GLU A 52 -3.50 -19.61 10.15
C GLU A 52 -2.71 -18.99 9.00
N ALA A 53 -3.12 -19.27 7.76
CA ALA A 53 -2.59 -18.63 6.57
C ALA A 53 -3.74 -18.13 5.69
N VAL A 54 -3.73 -16.84 5.37
CA VAL A 54 -4.80 -16.16 4.63
C VAL A 54 -4.21 -15.39 3.46
N VAL A 55 -4.72 -15.64 2.25
CA VAL A 55 -4.44 -14.80 1.07
C VAL A 55 -5.62 -13.90 0.85
N ILE A 56 -5.36 -12.60 0.70
CA ILE A 56 -6.43 -11.66 0.43
C ILE A 56 -6.75 -11.72 -1.06
N THR A 57 -7.96 -12.17 -1.37
CA THR A 57 -8.51 -12.14 -2.71
C THR A 57 -9.51 -10.99 -2.86
N ASP A 58 -9.68 -10.55 -4.09
CA ASP A 58 -10.69 -9.60 -4.48
C ASP A 58 -12.06 -10.31 -4.51
N LYS A 59 -13.08 -9.71 -3.87
CA LYS A 59 -14.40 -10.36 -3.70
C LYS A 59 -15.23 -10.39 -4.99
N THR A 60 -14.97 -9.50 -5.95
CA THR A 60 -15.76 -9.41 -7.19
C THR A 60 -15.18 -10.32 -8.27
N THR A 61 -13.86 -10.33 -8.41
CA THR A 61 -13.15 -11.13 -9.43
C THR A 61 -12.65 -12.48 -8.91
N GLY A 62 -12.58 -12.67 -7.59
CA GLY A 62 -12.00 -13.86 -6.96
C GLY A 62 -10.48 -13.97 -7.08
N ARG A 63 -9.81 -13.00 -7.71
CA ARG A 63 -8.35 -13.05 -7.94
C ARG A 63 -7.56 -12.63 -6.69
N SER A 64 -6.37 -13.20 -6.50
CA SER A 64 -5.46 -12.79 -5.43
C SER A 64 -5.02 -11.35 -5.60
N LYS A 65 -5.00 -10.59 -4.49
CA LYS A 65 -4.45 -9.23 -4.46
C LYS A 65 -2.93 -9.20 -4.36
N GLY A 66 -2.27 -10.36 -4.33
CA GLY A 66 -0.81 -10.47 -4.24
C GLY A 66 -0.25 -10.18 -2.84
N TYR A 67 -1.09 -10.30 -1.80
CA TYR A 67 -0.64 -10.23 -0.42
C TYR A 67 -1.47 -11.13 0.50
N GLY A 68 -0.89 -11.47 1.65
CA GLY A 68 -1.49 -12.35 2.63
C GLY A 68 -0.92 -12.14 4.04
N PHE A 69 -1.47 -12.90 4.98
CA PHE A 69 -1.06 -12.93 6.37
C PHE A 69 -0.84 -14.37 6.80
N VAL A 70 0.18 -14.57 7.64
CA VAL A 70 0.45 -15.85 8.29
C VAL A 70 0.56 -15.60 9.78
N THR A 71 -0.17 -16.37 10.56
CA THR A 71 -0.13 -16.38 12.02
C THR A 71 0.58 -17.65 12.46
N PHE A 72 1.70 -17.50 13.13
CA PHE A 72 2.43 -18.61 13.73
C PHE A 72 1.90 -18.94 15.12
N LYS A 73 2.18 -20.16 15.57
CA LYS A 73 1.96 -20.57 16.97
C LYS A 73 2.93 -19.88 17.91
N ASP A 74 4.19 -19.81 17.50
CA ASP A 74 5.27 -19.26 18.31
C ASP A 74 5.76 -17.90 17.74
N PRO A 75 6.03 -16.90 18.59
CA PRO A 75 6.55 -15.60 18.14
C PRO A 75 7.98 -15.71 17.58
N GLU A 76 8.76 -16.68 18.04
CA GLU A 76 10.11 -16.94 17.51
C GLU A 76 10.06 -17.37 16.03
N ALA A 77 9.04 -18.12 15.62
CA ALA A 77 8.85 -18.51 14.22
C ALA A 77 8.61 -17.28 13.33
N ALA A 78 7.77 -16.34 13.79
CA ALA A 78 7.51 -15.08 13.09
C ALA A 78 8.77 -14.22 12.98
N MET A 79 9.57 -14.11 14.05
CA MET A 79 10.84 -13.38 14.01
C MET A 79 11.83 -13.96 13.01
N ARG A 80 11.96 -15.30 12.97
CA ARG A 80 12.80 -16.00 11.97
C ARG A 80 12.32 -15.74 10.55
N ALA A 81 11.01 -15.78 10.31
CA ALA A 81 10.43 -15.48 9.00
C ALA A 81 10.69 -14.03 8.57
N CYS A 82 10.64 -13.07 9.51
CA CYS A 82 10.96 -11.67 9.26
C CYS A 82 12.46 -11.37 9.13
N GLN A 83 13.35 -12.29 9.51
CA GLN A 83 14.79 -12.11 9.37
C GLN A 83 15.22 -12.00 7.90
N ASN A 84 14.50 -12.67 7.00
CA ASN A 84 14.60 -12.43 5.57
C ASN A 84 13.40 -11.57 5.11
N PRO A 85 13.56 -10.24 4.99
CA PRO A 85 12.46 -9.36 4.62
C PRO A 85 12.02 -9.51 3.15
N ALA A 86 12.83 -10.15 2.29
CA ALA A 86 12.56 -10.27 0.86
C ALA A 86 12.72 -11.71 0.33
N PRO A 87 11.92 -12.69 0.80
CA PRO A 87 12.03 -14.08 0.32
C PRO A 87 11.53 -14.22 -1.12
N ILE A 88 12.05 -15.22 -1.84
CA ILE A 88 11.56 -15.60 -3.16
C ILE A 88 10.50 -16.70 -3.00
N ILE A 89 9.27 -16.43 -3.41
CA ILE A 89 8.13 -17.36 -3.38
C ILE A 89 7.58 -17.45 -4.81
N ASP A 90 7.43 -18.65 -5.36
CA ASP A 90 7.01 -18.89 -6.75
C ASP A 90 7.87 -18.10 -7.79
N GLY A 91 9.17 -17.96 -7.53
CA GLY A 91 10.08 -17.19 -8.40
C GLY A 91 9.89 -15.67 -8.36
N LYS A 92 9.00 -15.16 -7.49
CA LYS A 92 8.78 -13.72 -7.29
C LYS A 92 9.31 -13.26 -5.93
N ARG A 93 9.89 -12.06 -5.89
CA ARG A 93 10.31 -11.41 -4.64
C ARG A 93 9.08 -10.98 -3.84
N ALA A 94 8.84 -11.65 -2.72
CA ALA A 94 7.85 -11.27 -1.73
C ALA A 94 8.47 -10.33 -0.68
N ASN A 95 7.63 -9.69 0.12
CA ASN A 95 8.05 -8.79 1.19
C ASN A 95 7.44 -9.26 2.51
N CYS A 96 8.26 -9.60 3.50
CA CYS A 96 7.82 -10.14 4.78
C CYS A 96 8.12 -9.19 5.92
N ASN A 97 7.11 -8.86 6.73
CA ASN A 97 7.25 -7.98 7.90
C ASN A 97 6.28 -8.43 9.00
N LEU A 98 6.52 -8.03 10.25
CA LEU A 98 5.51 -8.17 11.30
C LEU A 98 4.24 -7.41 10.89
N ALA A 99 3.08 -8.05 11.00
CA ALA A 99 1.81 -7.48 10.58
C ALA A 99 1.48 -6.17 11.34
N SER A 100 1.90 -6.09 12.60
CA SER A 100 1.78 -4.92 13.47
C SER A 100 2.43 -3.66 12.90
N LEU A 101 3.50 -3.81 12.11
CA LEU A 101 4.19 -2.68 11.48
C LEU A 101 3.36 -2.06 10.34
N GLY A 102 2.57 -2.88 9.64
CA GLY A 102 1.74 -2.45 8.52
C GLY A 102 0.35 -1.94 8.90
N ALA A 103 -0.17 -2.33 10.07
CA ALA A 103 -1.52 -1.99 10.53
C ALA A 103 -1.76 -0.49 10.77
N GLN A 104 -0.70 0.33 10.85
CA GLN A 104 -0.77 1.75 11.19
C GLN A 104 -1.12 2.68 10.00
N LYS A 105 -1.51 2.17 8.82
CA LYS A 105 -1.64 2.99 7.58
C LYS A 105 -3.03 3.05 6.93
N THR A 106 -4.11 2.68 7.59
CA THR A 106 -5.46 3.05 7.13
C THR A 106 -6.23 3.76 8.23
N PRO A 107 -6.32 5.11 8.23
CA PRO A 107 -7.45 5.73 8.90
C PRO A 107 -8.74 5.18 8.25
N PRO A 108 -9.79 4.83 9.01
CA PRO A 108 -11.09 4.68 8.41
C PRO A 108 -11.44 6.03 7.77
N MET A 109 -11.42 6.08 6.44
CA MET A 109 -12.04 7.18 5.71
C MET A 109 -13.55 7.01 5.96
N ILE A 110 -14.01 7.57 7.07
CA ILE A 110 -15.42 7.83 7.30
C ILE A 110 -15.87 8.63 6.09
N SER A 111 -16.70 7.99 5.28
CA SER A 111 -17.34 8.57 4.11
C SER A 111 -17.91 9.92 4.50
N GLN A 112 -17.31 10.97 3.95
CA GLN A 112 -17.78 12.33 4.05
C GLN A 112 -19.03 12.45 3.17
N GLN A 113 -20.19 12.08 3.70
CA GLN A 113 -21.50 12.40 3.13
C GLN A 113 -22.47 12.62 4.29
N GLY A 114 -22.95 13.81 4.62
CA GLY A 114 -22.69 15.15 4.12
C GLY A 114 -23.41 16.08 5.09
N ALA A 115 -22.64 16.87 5.84
CA ALA A 115 -23.19 17.88 6.75
C ALA A 115 -22.59 19.24 6.39
N GLY A 116 -23.41 20.03 5.69
CA GLY A 116 -23.42 21.50 5.76
C GLY A 116 -22.28 22.25 5.08
N ARG A 117 -22.54 22.78 3.88
CA ARG A 117 -22.08 24.12 3.45
C ARG A 117 -23.06 24.72 2.44
N PHE A 118 -24.18 25.25 2.93
CA PHE A 118 -24.94 26.26 2.21
C PHE A 118 -24.00 27.44 1.92
N ARG A 119 -23.72 27.71 0.65
CA ARG A 119 -23.07 28.96 0.20
C ARG A 119 -24.20 29.92 -0.19
N PRO A 120 -24.36 31.09 0.46
CA PRO A 120 -25.37 32.06 0.05
C PRO A 120 -24.88 32.78 -1.22
N ALA A 121 -25.63 32.62 -2.31
CA ALA A 121 -25.44 33.39 -3.54
C ALA A 121 -25.82 34.86 -3.29
N HIS A 122 -24.85 35.75 -3.41
CA HIS A 122 -25.05 37.20 -3.40
C HIS A 122 -25.52 37.68 -4.78
N GLY A 123 -26.73 38.28 -4.83
CA GLY A 123 -27.02 39.55 -5.51
C GLY A 123 -27.17 39.63 -7.05
N PRO A 124 -28.24 40.28 -7.57
CA PRO A 124 -28.43 40.61 -8.99
C PRO A 124 -27.99 42.06 -9.35
N GLY A 125 -27.67 42.32 -10.63
CA GLY A 125 -27.41 43.65 -11.20
C GLY A 125 -25.98 43.79 -11.79
N LEU A 126 -25.64 44.52 -12.85
CA LEU A 126 -26.27 45.51 -13.73
C LEU A 126 -25.31 45.72 -14.95
N THR A 127 -25.85 45.86 -16.18
CA THR A 127 -25.36 46.61 -17.39
C THR A 127 -23.89 46.54 -17.93
N ALA A 128 -23.72 45.89 -19.12
CA ALA A 128 -23.17 46.33 -20.45
C ALA A 128 -21.90 47.24 -20.61
N PRO A 129 -21.28 47.46 -21.81
CA PRO A 129 -21.14 46.75 -23.12
C PRO A 129 -19.64 46.54 -23.57
N PRO A 130 -19.27 46.17 -24.83
CA PRO A 130 -17.97 45.59 -25.19
C PRO A 130 -16.90 46.60 -25.68
N SER A 131 -15.62 46.23 -25.58
CA SER A 131 -14.51 46.97 -26.20
C SER A 131 -13.74 46.08 -27.17
N TYR A 132 -13.80 46.47 -28.45
CA TYR A 132 -13.05 45.94 -29.58
C TYR A 132 -11.81 46.81 -29.78
N HIS A 133 -10.62 46.22 -29.81
CA HIS A 133 -9.36 46.78 -30.36
C HIS A 133 -8.41 45.56 -30.33
N GLY A 134 -7.92 44.97 -31.42
CA GLY A 134 -7.27 45.51 -32.61
C GLY A 134 -5.99 44.64 -32.80
N SER A 135 -5.91 43.91 -33.93
CA SER A 135 -4.77 43.06 -34.39
C SER A 135 -3.46 43.84 -34.62
N PRO A 136 -2.27 43.27 -35.02
CA PRO A 136 -1.99 41.90 -35.52
C PRO A 136 -0.68 41.21 -35.01
N SER A 137 -0.56 39.92 -35.36
CA SER A 137 0.65 39.14 -35.70
C SER A 137 2.05 39.52 -35.19
N ALA A 138 2.68 38.60 -34.44
CA ALA A 138 4.11 38.31 -34.57
C ALA A 138 4.41 36.85 -34.13
N TYR A 139 4.76 36.04 -35.14
CA TYR A 139 5.74 34.94 -35.21
C TYR A 139 6.36 34.33 -33.93
N ILE A 140 6.78 33.06 -34.06
CA ILE A 140 7.70 32.25 -33.20
C ILE A 140 6.97 31.28 -32.27
N GLN A 141 7.21 29.97 -32.22
CA GLN A 141 8.03 29.02 -32.98
C GLN A 141 7.62 27.64 -32.42
N GLN A 142 7.24 26.68 -33.28
CA GLN A 142 7.08 25.29 -32.86
C GLN A 142 8.40 24.55 -33.07
N PRO A 143 9.01 23.92 -32.06
CA PRO A 143 10.06 22.96 -32.30
C PRO A 143 9.44 21.63 -32.75
N ALA A 144 9.68 21.32 -34.02
CA ALA A 144 9.38 20.03 -34.63
C ALA A 144 10.28 18.93 -34.01
N CYS A 145 9.70 18.00 -33.26
CA CYS A 145 10.34 16.72 -32.98
C CYS A 145 10.18 15.82 -34.22
N GLN A 146 11.08 16.01 -35.18
CA GLN A 146 11.23 15.15 -36.35
C GLN A 146 11.74 13.77 -35.91
N TYR A 147 10.91 12.75 -36.13
CA TYR A 147 11.23 11.34 -36.00
C TYR A 147 12.12 10.94 -37.18
N SER A 148 13.43 10.73 -36.94
CA SER A 148 14.31 10.10 -37.93
C SER A 148 14.42 8.61 -37.62
N ILE A 149 13.78 7.81 -38.48
CA ILE A 149 13.90 6.35 -38.56
C ILE A 149 15.21 6.02 -39.32
N PRO A 150 15.98 5.01 -38.89
CA PRO A 150 17.26 4.65 -39.51
C PRO A 150 17.04 3.88 -40.82
N TYR A 151 17.84 4.18 -41.85
CA TYR A 151 18.02 3.26 -42.97
C TYR A 151 19.49 2.85 -43.06
N SER A 152 19.66 1.55 -42.98
CA SER A 152 20.90 0.80 -43.01
C SER A 152 21.55 0.82 -44.39
N ALA A 153 22.88 0.74 -44.37
CA ALA A 153 23.77 0.03 -45.28
C ALA A 153 23.23 -0.42 -46.64
N TYR A 154 23.86 0.07 -47.72
CA TYR A 154 24.37 -0.74 -48.85
C TYR A 154 25.18 0.16 -49.80
N GLY A 155 26.39 -0.28 -50.20
CA GLY A 155 27.12 0.22 -51.37
C GLY A 155 28.45 0.89 -51.05
#